data_AF-A0A4Q5KNP6-F1
#
_entry.id   AF-A0A4Q5KNP6-F1
#
_cell.length_a   1.000
_cell.length_b   1.000
_cell.length_c   1.000
_cell.angle_alpha   90.00
_cell.angle_beta   90.00
_cell.angle_gamma   90.00
#
_symmetry.space_group_name_H-M   'P 1'
#
loop_
_entity.id
_entity.type
_entity.pdbx_description
1 polymer ?
#
loop_
_entity_poly.entity_id
_entity_poly.type
_entity_poly.pdbx_seq_one_letter_code
_entity_poly.pdbx_strand_id
1 'polypeptide(L)' 'MNHVKFEYRVMGFGNWISATVSRDIAEKLAEEYISYGWPVKIS' A
#
# COMPACT_ATOMS: atom_id res chain seq x y z
N MET A 1 7.09 2.68 17.51
CA MET A 1 6.13 2.63 16.39
C MET A 1 6.70 1.67 15.37
N ASN A 2 5.99 0.58 15.07
CA ASN A 2 6.44 -0.39 14.05
C ASN A 2 6.07 0.15 12.67
N HIS A 3 7.06 0.66 11.96
CA HIS A 3 6.91 1.03 10.57
C HIS A 3 7.00 -0.23 9.69
N VAL A 4 6.14 -0.29 8.69
CA VAL A 4 6.07 -1.36 7.69
C VAL A 4 6.29 -0.75 6.31
N LYS A 5 6.76 -1.57 5.37
CA LYS A 5 6.87 -1.18 3.97
C LYS A 5 5.53 -1.44 3.29
N PHE A 6 4.89 -0.37 2.86
CA PHE A 6 3.68 -0.40 2.05
C PHE A 6 4.05 -0.20 0.59
N GLU A 7 3.65 -1.12 -0.27
CA GLU A 7 3.91 -1.07 -1.71
C GLU A 7 2.59 -1.17 -2.48
N TYR A 8 2.40 -0.33 -3.49
CA TYR A 8 1.19 -0.32 -4.30
C TYR A 8 1.46 -0.06 -5.77
N ARG A 9 0.53 -0.46 -6.64
CA ARG A 9 0.60 -0.25 -8.09
C ARG A 9 -0.65 0.47 -8.59
N VAL A 10 -0.48 1.72 -9.01
CA VAL A 10 -1.58 2.51 -9.59
C VAL A 10 -2.13 1.82 -10.83
N MET A 11 -3.46 1.57 -10.83
CA MET A 11 -4.22 0.96 -11.93
C MET A 11 -3.68 -0.40 -12.42
N GLY A 12 -2.84 -1.08 -11.64
CA GLY A 12 -2.29 -2.39 -12.02
C GLY A 12 -1.27 -2.40 -13.17
N PHE A 13 -0.94 -1.26 -13.80
CA PHE A 13 -0.02 -1.19 -14.96
C PHE A 13 1.21 -0.27 -14.78
N GLY A 14 1.42 0.35 -13.61
CA GLY A 14 2.58 1.21 -13.33
C GLY A 14 3.81 0.53 -12.69
N ASN A 15 4.77 1.31 -12.19
CA ASN A 15 5.81 0.80 -11.29
C ASN A 15 5.22 0.56 -9.89
N TRP A 16 5.84 -0.32 -9.10
CA TRP A 16 5.53 -0.42 -7.68
C TRP A 16 6.05 0.83 -6.96
N ILE A 17 5.15 1.50 -6.25
CA ILE A 17 5.47 2.65 -5.41
C ILE A 17 5.57 2.14 -3.97
N SER A 18 6.69 2.43 -3.30
CA SER A 18 6.93 2.03 -1.92
C SER A 18 6.93 3.22 -0.97
N ALA A 19 6.28 3.07 0.18
CA ALA A 19 6.29 4.02 1.29
C ALA A 19 6.54 3.28 2.60
N THR A 20 7.25 3.92 3.53
CA THR A 20 7.44 3.40 4.89
C THR A 20 6.51 4.17 5.82
N VAL A 21 5.51 3.48 6.35
CA VAL A 21 4.45 4.07 7.20
C VAL A 21 4.19 3.18 8.41
N SER A 22 3.48 3.69 9.41
CA SER A 22 3.03 2.86 10.55
C SER A 22 2.07 1.76 10.08
N ARG A 23 2.04 0.62 10.78
CA ARG A 23 1.16 -0.51 10.45
C ARG A 23 -0.31 -0.09 10.29
N ASP A 24 -0.88 0.65 11.24
CA ASP A 24 -2.27 1.13 11.15
C ASP A 24 -2.55 1.94 9.88
N ILE A 25 -1.58 2.76 9.47
CA ILE A 25 -1.70 3.58 8.25
C ILE A 25 -1.59 2.70 7.00
N ALA A 26 -0.68 1.72 6.99
CA ALA A 26 -0.55 0.78 5.87
C ALA A 26 -1.82 -0.04 5.66
N GLU A 27 -2.46 -0.51 6.74
CA GLU A 27 -3.71 -1.25 6.67
C GLU A 27 -4.85 -0.39 6.11
N LYS A 28 -5.00 0.85 6.61
CA LYS A 28 -6.01 1.79 6.08
C LYS A 28 -5.80 2.15 4.62
N LEU A 29 -4.55 2.39 4.19
CA LEU A 29 -4.23 2.65 2.79
C LEU A 29 -4.46 1.43 1.91
N ALA A 30 -4.20 0.22 2.41
CA ALA A 30 -4.47 -1.00 1.67
C ALA A 30 -5.97 -1.17 1.41
N GLU A 31 -6.83 -0.96 2.41
CA GLU A 31 -8.28 -1.03 2.24
C GLU A 31 -8.78 -0.09 1.13
N GLU A 32 -8.36 1.19 1.20
CA GLU A 32 -8.71 2.21 0.20
C GLU A 32 -8.20 1.83 -1.20
N TYR A 33 -6.94 1.41 -1.31
CA TYR A 33 -6.32 1.18 -2.62
C TYR A 33 -6.84 -0.12 -3.27
N ILE A 34 -7.18 -1.14 -2.48
CA ILE A 34 -7.88 -2.33 -2.97
C ILE A 34 -9.27 -1.96 -3.52
N SER A 35 -9.98 -1.05 -2.86
CA SER A 35 -11.28 -0.54 -3.34
C SER A 35 -11.16 0.14 -4.71
N TYR A 36 -10.05 0.83 -4.98
CA TYR A 36 -9.74 1.39 -6.30
C TYR A 36 -9.26 0.36 -7.33
N GLY A 37 -9.16 -0.92 -6.96
CA GLY A 37 -8.65 -2.00 -7.81
C GLY A 37 -7.13 -2.00 -7.97
N TRP A 38 -6.40 -1.32 -7.07
CA TRP A 38 -4.95 -1.22 -7.13
C TRP A 38 -4.31 -2.36 -6.33
N PRO A 39 -3.37 -3.12 -6.93
CA PRO A 39 -2.60 -4.11 -6.19
C PRO A 39 -1.76 -3.46 -5.07
N VAL A 40 -1.81 -4.04 -3.88
CA VAL A 40 -1.06 -3.61 -2.68
C VAL A 40 -0.33 -4.76 -2.01
N LYS A 41 0.77 -4.44 -1.33
CA LYS A 41 1.58 -5.34 -0.50
C LYS A 41 2.03 -4.60 0.76
N ILE A 42 2.00 -5.29 1.90
CA ILE A 42 2.54 -4.82 3.17
C ILE A 42 3.61 -5.82 3.61
N SER A 43 4.80 -5.34 4.00
CA SER A 43 5.91 -6.16 4.53
C SER A 43 6.52 -5.55 5.79
#